data_AF-A0A914Y3R9-F1
#
_entry.id   AF-A0A914Y3R9-F1
#
_cell.length_a   1.000
_cell.length_b   1.000
_cell.length_c   1.000
_cell.angle_alpha   90.00
_cell.angle_beta   90.00
_cell.angle_gamma   90.00
#
_symmetry.space_group_name_H-M   'P 1'
#
loop_
_entity.id
_entity.type
_entity.pdbx_description
1 polymer ?
#
loop_
_entity_poly.entity_id
_entity_poly.type
_entity_poly.pdbx_seq_one_letter_code
_entity_poly.pdbx_strand_id
1 'polypeptide(L)'
;MSTYLLAFAIGDLVSKSTTTRDGTLVRVWSWRGTEMFLDEAVNTSKTCVEVMTDFTGIKFPLEKLDHLAVPHFAAGGMENWGLIVYASQYVFFDPKQDTTVTRIGGIDVRCHEIAHQWFGDLVTADWWSDIMLHESFAAYFEDYALVQGWPSQINYLDPAYVGSSIEDGFKSDMNNSHPVITTDGTFDGVVYAKGSGLFRMLSQLLSPTIFQSAIRDYLNKYQYSTANHYQLFEAMNEIVSQTGLTDWCNNPLNVTRFMEPWLTQPHFPLLTVKYDQSSHTYFVDQQPFIPRDQLYPRGFNYAWPIPFYAQQIKTGSIKKYWTNRYYQCPHNFDADAAATLPGVQIPAINDNPLIVNANSNTFARIQYDDFTFNKIIDGLNQGYYKLSSESLIRLINDELALVHRNAKFSGQTSYLRSMKIVASALINNNTNSAAVFQAAKSLIDEMVRLGVDMSERGLFEVSSFNFLLIH
;
A
#
# COMPACT_ATOMS: atom_id res chain seq x y z
N MET A 1 19.08 -16.63 -16.40
CA MET A 1 18.38 -15.32 -16.46
C MET A 1 17.53 -15.28 -17.70
N SER A 2 16.44 -14.52 -17.66
CA SER A 2 15.52 -14.32 -18.77
C SER A 2 16.08 -13.31 -19.79
N THR A 3 15.71 -13.44 -21.07
CA THR A 3 16.30 -12.63 -22.15
C THR A 3 15.99 -11.13 -22.03
N TYR A 4 14.85 -10.76 -21.43
CA TYR A 4 14.44 -9.36 -21.26
C TYR A 4 15.35 -8.56 -20.31
N LEU A 5 16.15 -9.27 -19.50
CA LEU A 5 17.07 -8.68 -18.53
C LEU A 5 18.48 -8.44 -19.08
N LEU A 6 18.78 -8.86 -20.32
CA LEU A 6 20.11 -8.64 -20.89
C LEU A 6 20.31 -7.14 -21.19
N ALA A 7 21.35 -6.54 -20.61
CA ALA A 7 21.74 -5.16 -20.87
C ALA A 7 23.25 -4.99 -21.07
N PHE A 8 23.61 -4.00 -21.88
CA PHE A 8 24.97 -3.50 -22.04
C PHE A 8 24.92 -2.01 -22.37
N ALA A 9 25.96 -1.28 -21.95
CA ALA A 9 26.10 0.14 -22.23
C ALA A 9 27.51 0.43 -22.74
N ILE A 10 27.62 1.36 -23.68
CA ILE A 10 28.88 1.79 -24.28
C ILE A 10 28.86 3.32 -24.31
N GLY A 11 29.88 3.94 -23.73
CA GLY A 11 30.01 5.38 -23.70
C GLY A 11 31.19 5.85 -22.87
N ASP A 12 31.45 7.15 -22.92
CA ASP A 12 32.43 7.81 -22.04
C ASP A 12 31.79 8.06 -20.67
N LEU A 13 31.78 7.02 -19.85
CA LEU A 13 31.09 6.98 -18.57
C LEU A 13 32.05 7.19 -17.39
N VAL A 14 31.52 7.79 -16.34
CA VAL A 14 32.16 8.00 -15.03
C VAL A 14 31.30 7.33 -13.96
N SER A 15 31.91 6.97 -12.84
CA SER A 15 31.17 6.35 -11.75
C SER A 15 31.64 6.72 -10.36
N LYS A 16 30.72 6.55 -9.40
CA LYS A 16 31.02 6.40 -7.97
C LYS A 16 30.76 4.95 -7.57
N SER A 17 31.48 4.47 -6.55
CA SER A 17 31.38 3.08 -6.10
C SER A 17 31.42 2.94 -4.59
N THR A 18 30.83 1.87 -4.10
CA THR A 18 30.89 1.42 -2.72
C THR A 18 30.81 -0.11 -2.68
N THR A 19 30.96 -0.69 -1.50
CA THR A 19 30.85 -2.15 -1.32
C THR A 19 29.89 -2.44 -0.17
N THR A 20 28.97 -3.38 -0.39
CA THR A 20 28.05 -3.86 0.65
C THR A 20 28.82 -4.64 1.72
N ARG A 21 28.21 -4.84 2.89
CA ARG A 21 28.76 -5.66 3.97
C ARG A 21 29.16 -7.07 3.51
N ASP A 22 28.41 -7.65 2.56
CA ASP A 22 28.66 -8.99 2.02
C ASP A 22 29.60 -9.01 0.81
N GLY A 23 30.22 -7.88 0.47
CA GLY A 23 31.26 -7.78 -0.55
C GLY A 23 30.76 -7.56 -1.98
N THR A 24 29.49 -7.18 -2.18
CA THR A 24 28.99 -6.82 -3.52
C THR A 24 29.48 -5.43 -3.89
N LEU A 25 30.11 -5.29 -5.06
CA LEU A 25 30.53 -4.00 -5.60
C LEU A 25 29.32 -3.25 -6.18
N VAL A 26 28.92 -2.13 -5.58
CA VAL A 26 27.84 -1.28 -6.09
C VAL A 26 28.46 -0.07 -6.78
N ARG A 27 28.08 0.19 -8.04
CA ARG A 27 28.56 1.36 -8.79
C ARG A 27 27.40 2.11 -9.42
N VAL A 28 27.48 3.42 -9.43
CA VAL A 28 26.54 4.29 -10.14
C VAL A 28 27.30 4.98 -11.25
N TRP A 29 26.86 4.77 -12.49
CA TRP A 29 27.45 5.24 -13.73
C TRP A 29 26.59 6.34 -14.35
N SER A 30 27.26 7.28 -15.02
CA SER A 30 26.64 8.34 -15.82
C SER A 30 27.68 8.92 -16.81
N TRP A 31 27.31 9.89 -17.62
CA TRP A 31 28.23 10.60 -18.52
C TRP A 31 29.14 11.60 -17.77
N ARG A 32 30.29 11.94 -18.36
CA ARG A 32 31.25 12.90 -17.76
C ARG A 32 30.58 14.24 -17.39
N GLY A 33 31.01 14.80 -16.25
CA GLY A 33 30.52 16.08 -15.74
C GLY A 33 29.33 15.96 -14.78
N THR A 34 28.84 14.74 -14.49
CA THR A 34 27.74 14.50 -13.54
C THR A 34 28.18 13.82 -12.25
N GLU A 35 29.50 13.68 -12.02
CA GLU A 35 30.08 12.91 -10.92
C GLU A 35 29.58 13.38 -9.55
N MET A 36 29.34 14.69 -9.42
CA MET A 36 28.87 15.33 -8.18
C MET A 36 27.44 14.95 -7.79
N PHE A 37 26.63 14.43 -8.71
CA PHE A 37 25.23 14.07 -8.45
C PHE A 37 25.05 12.60 -8.06
N LEU A 38 26.11 11.77 -8.09
CA LEU A 38 26.02 10.33 -7.92
C LEU A 38 26.26 9.84 -6.48
N ASP A 39 26.75 10.73 -5.60
CA ASP A 39 27.20 10.37 -4.25
C ASP A 39 26.07 9.86 -3.35
N GLU A 40 24.86 10.39 -3.50
CA GLU A 40 23.72 9.88 -2.74
C GLU A 40 23.25 8.52 -3.29
N ALA A 41 23.11 8.41 -4.61
CA ALA A 41 22.61 7.20 -5.25
C ALA A 41 23.45 5.97 -4.89
N VAL A 42 24.78 6.10 -4.86
CA VAL A 42 25.65 4.95 -4.54
C VAL A 42 25.47 4.47 -3.10
N ASN A 43 25.30 5.39 -2.14
CA ASN A 43 25.13 5.04 -0.74
C ASN A 43 23.73 4.49 -0.44
N THR A 44 22.69 5.10 -1.01
CA THR A 44 21.31 4.66 -0.83
C THR A 44 21.06 3.31 -1.52
N SER A 45 21.65 3.07 -2.69
CA SER A 45 21.57 1.77 -3.37
C SER A 45 22.23 0.66 -2.56
N LYS A 46 23.39 0.92 -1.95
CA LYS A 46 24.01 -0.03 -1.00
C LYS A 46 23.05 -0.39 0.13
N THR A 47 22.38 0.60 0.73
CA THR A 47 21.40 0.36 1.80
C THR A 47 20.23 -0.49 1.31
N CYS A 48 19.63 -0.20 0.14
CA CYS A 48 18.55 -1.03 -0.41
C CYS A 48 19.01 -2.49 -0.63
N VAL A 49 20.22 -2.71 -1.17
CA VAL A 49 20.77 -4.07 -1.38
C VAL A 49 20.95 -4.81 -0.05
N GLU A 50 21.46 -4.14 0.97
CA GLU A 50 21.65 -4.71 2.30
C GLU A 50 20.30 -5.04 2.97
N VAL A 51 19.30 -4.17 2.84
CA VAL A 51 17.94 -4.45 3.33
C VAL A 51 17.33 -5.66 2.63
N MET A 52 17.44 -5.75 1.31
CA MET A 52 16.92 -6.91 0.57
C MET A 52 17.66 -8.20 0.93
N THR A 53 18.99 -8.12 1.13
CA THR A 53 19.78 -9.27 1.60
C THR A 53 19.34 -9.71 2.99
N ASP A 54 19.16 -8.78 3.92
CA ASP A 54 18.69 -9.07 5.28
C ASP A 54 17.26 -9.60 5.27
N PHE A 55 16.39 -9.08 4.39
CA PHE A 55 15.01 -9.56 4.28
C PHE A 55 14.94 -10.99 3.73
N THR A 56 15.55 -11.22 2.58
CA THR A 56 15.48 -12.48 1.84
C THR A 56 16.40 -13.57 2.41
N GLY A 57 17.40 -13.19 3.20
CA GLY A 57 18.45 -14.11 3.65
C GLY A 57 19.34 -14.63 2.52
N ILE A 58 19.23 -14.05 1.31
CA ILE A 58 19.98 -14.44 0.12
C ILE A 58 20.86 -13.26 -0.25
N LYS A 59 22.19 -13.46 -0.19
CA LYS A 59 23.16 -12.49 -0.69
C LYS A 59 22.88 -12.20 -2.17
N PHE A 60 23.01 -10.94 -2.57
CA PHE A 60 22.96 -10.57 -3.98
C PHE A 60 23.88 -11.49 -4.83
N PRO A 61 23.35 -12.13 -5.88
CA PRO A 61 23.98 -13.32 -6.48
C PRO A 61 25.16 -13.02 -7.42
N LEU A 62 25.34 -11.76 -7.84
CA LEU A 62 26.43 -11.36 -8.74
C LEU A 62 27.54 -10.63 -7.98
N GLU A 63 28.75 -10.55 -8.55
CA GLU A 63 29.89 -9.86 -7.93
C GLU A 63 29.68 -8.35 -7.81
N LYS A 64 28.84 -7.78 -8.68
CA LYS A 64 28.60 -6.35 -8.81
C LYS A 64 27.15 -6.03 -9.17
N LEU A 65 26.68 -4.88 -8.72
CA LEU A 65 25.46 -4.23 -9.17
C LEU A 65 25.80 -2.84 -9.71
N ASP A 66 25.61 -2.65 -11.00
CA ASP A 66 25.75 -1.34 -11.64
C ASP A 66 24.38 -0.67 -11.74
N HIS A 67 24.33 0.62 -11.49
CA HIS A 67 23.22 1.52 -11.77
C HIS A 67 23.68 2.48 -12.86
N LEU A 68 22.91 2.67 -13.92
CA LEU A 68 23.24 3.56 -15.02
C LEU A 68 22.19 4.65 -15.15
N ALA A 69 22.56 5.89 -14.88
CA ALA A 69 21.74 7.06 -15.18
C ALA A 69 21.89 7.42 -16.66
N VAL A 70 20.76 7.49 -17.37
CA VAL A 70 20.69 8.02 -18.74
C VAL A 70 19.86 9.31 -18.80
N PRO A 71 20.13 10.24 -19.72
CA PRO A 71 19.46 11.55 -19.74
C PRO A 71 17.93 11.46 -19.86
N HIS A 72 17.45 10.44 -20.55
CA HIS A 72 16.03 10.17 -20.71
C HIS A 72 15.82 8.67 -20.81
N PHE A 73 14.84 8.16 -20.06
CA PHE A 73 14.38 6.80 -20.11
C PHE A 73 12.85 6.82 -20.09
N ALA A 74 12.20 6.01 -20.92
CA ALA A 74 10.74 6.06 -21.06
C ALA A 74 10.03 5.54 -19.79
N ALA A 75 10.64 4.58 -19.12
CA ALA A 75 10.26 4.12 -17.79
C ALA A 75 11.02 4.89 -16.70
N GLY A 76 10.64 4.69 -15.44
CA GLY A 76 11.40 5.21 -14.29
C GLY A 76 12.76 4.54 -14.16
N GLY A 77 12.76 3.22 -14.18
CA GLY A 77 13.93 2.35 -14.25
C GLY A 77 13.64 1.08 -15.05
N MET A 78 14.65 0.23 -15.19
CA MET A 78 14.57 -1.13 -15.74
C MET A 78 15.63 -1.99 -15.03
N GLU A 79 15.18 -3.10 -14.47
CA GLU A 79 15.88 -3.91 -13.48
C GLU A 79 16.99 -4.83 -14.01
N ASN A 80 17.50 -4.59 -15.22
CA ASN A 80 18.37 -5.54 -15.93
C ASN A 80 19.47 -6.13 -15.00
N TRP A 81 19.53 -7.45 -14.90
CA TRP A 81 20.24 -8.12 -13.79
C TRP A 81 21.73 -7.74 -13.72
N GLY A 82 22.10 -6.99 -12.68
CA GLY A 82 23.45 -6.47 -12.47
C GLY A 82 23.79 -5.16 -13.20
N LEU A 83 22.93 -4.61 -14.07
CA LEU A 83 23.07 -3.29 -14.70
C LEU A 83 21.70 -2.59 -14.79
N ILE A 84 21.21 -2.07 -13.69
CA ILE A 84 19.93 -1.37 -13.65
C ILE A 84 20.04 -0.03 -14.40
N VAL A 85 19.09 0.30 -15.27
CA VAL A 85 19.08 1.55 -16.05
C VAL A 85 17.98 2.47 -15.55
N TYR A 86 18.26 3.77 -15.42
CA TYR A 86 17.33 4.77 -14.88
C TYR A 86 17.28 6.03 -15.74
N ALA A 87 16.13 6.72 -15.72
CA ALA A 87 16.14 8.15 -16.03
C ALA A 87 16.97 8.90 -14.97
N SER A 88 17.83 9.82 -15.41
CA SER A 88 18.81 10.48 -14.52
C SER A 88 18.18 11.20 -13.34
N GLN A 89 16.93 11.67 -13.44
CA GLN A 89 16.18 12.29 -12.35
C GLN A 89 15.98 11.38 -11.12
N TYR A 90 16.05 10.05 -11.28
CA TYR A 90 15.94 9.07 -10.20
C TYR A 90 17.30 8.64 -9.66
N VAL A 91 18.39 9.23 -10.15
CA VAL A 91 19.76 8.95 -9.68
C VAL A 91 20.43 10.22 -9.18
N PHE A 92 20.29 11.32 -9.91
CA PHE A 92 20.93 12.57 -9.58
C PHE A 92 20.31 13.21 -8.35
N PHE A 93 21.16 13.71 -7.46
CA PHE A 93 20.75 14.49 -6.32
C PHE A 93 21.77 15.61 -6.02
N ASP A 94 21.31 16.85 -6.03
CA ASP A 94 22.03 18.02 -5.54
C ASP A 94 21.44 18.48 -4.20
N PRO A 95 22.14 18.28 -3.06
CA PRO A 95 21.64 18.67 -1.75
C PRO A 95 21.41 20.18 -1.58
N LYS A 96 21.87 21.02 -2.52
CA LYS A 96 21.64 22.47 -2.50
C LYS A 96 20.38 22.91 -3.25
N GLN A 97 19.84 22.06 -4.13
CA GLN A 97 18.74 22.41 -5.03
C GLN A 97 17.55 21.47 -4.90
N ASP A 98 17.81 20.19 -4.68
CA ASP A 98 16.76 19.17 -4.67
C ASP A 98 16.00 19.13 -3.35
N THR A 99 14.71 18.79 -3.46
CA THR A 99 13.81 18.70 -2.32
C THR A 99 13.86 17.32 -1.67
N THR A 100 13.37 17.20 -0.44
CA THR A 100 13.16 15.90 0.22
C THR A 100 12.26 14.97 -0.59
N VAL A 101 11.27 15.51 -1.32
CA VAL A 101 10.37 14.73 -2.18
C VAL A 101 11.15 14.13 -3.35
N THR A 102 11.96 14.94 -4.04
CA THR A 102 12.86 14.49 -5.11
C THR A 102 13.80 13.40 -4.61
N ARG A 103 14.38 13.63 -3.42
CA ARG A 103 15.29 12.70 -2.76
C ARG A 103 14.65 11.34 -2.52
N ILE A 104 13.49 11.33 -1.84
CA ILE A 104 12.77 10.10 -1.50
C ILE A 104 12.31 9.39 -2.76
N GLY A 105 11.74 10.09 -3.75
CA GLY A 105 11.31 9.49 -5.01
C GLY A 105 12.47 8.83 -5.78
N GLY A 106 13.67 9.40 -5.73
CA GLY A 106 14.86 8.75 -6.30
C GLY A 106 15.28 7.49 -5.53
N ILE A 107 15.21 7.51 -4.19
CA ILE A 107 15.52 6.34 -3.37
C ILE A 107 14.50 5.23 -3.61
N ASP A 108 13.22 5.58 -3.67
CA ASP A 108 12.08 4.70 -3.89
C ASP A 108 12.25 3.88 -5.17
N VAL A 109 12.41 4.56 -6.31
CA VAL A 109 12.67 3.92 -7.61
C VAL A 109 13.94 3.05 -7.56
N ARG A 110 15.02 3.50 -6.91
CA ARG A 110 16.22 2.65 -6.79
C ARG A 110 15.97 1.40 -5.96
N CYS A 111 15.28 1.50 -4.83
CA CYS A 111 14.92 0.35 -4.01
C CYS A 111 13.95 -0.61 -4.75
N HIS A 112 13.03 -0.08 -5.56
CA HIS A 112 12.15 -0.85 -6.45
C HIS A 112 12.97 -1.74 -7.41
N GLU A 113 13.84 -1.13 -8.22
CA GLU A 113 14.66 -1.86 -9.18
C GLU A 113 15.64 -2.84 -8.51
N ILE A 114 16.11 -2.51 -7.31
CA ILE A 114 16.96 -3.40 -6.51
C ILE A 114 16.16 -4.60 -5.99
N ALA A 115 14.88 -4.42 -5.65
CA ALA A 115 14.03 -5.53 -5.22
C ALA A 115 13.85 -6.57 -6.34
N HIS A 116 13.75 -6.11 -7.59
CA HIS A 116 13.65 -6.99 -8.75
C HIS A 116 14.83 -7.97 -8.91
N GLN A 117 16.00 -7.63 -8.37
CA GLN A 117 17.17 -8.51 -8.38
C GLN A 117 16.90 -9.85 -7.66
N TRP A 118 15.87 -9.91 -6.81
CA TRP A 118 15.30 -11.14 -6.23
C TRP A 118 13.94 -11.50 -6.87
N PHE A 119 13.08 -10.51 -7.14
CA PHE A 119 11.70 -10.69 -7.66
C PHE A 119 11.56 -10.21 -9.12
N GLY A 120 11.87 -11.06 -10.08
CA GLY A 120 12.14 -10.62 -11.46
C GLY A 120 13.27 -11.42 -12.06
N ASP A 121 14.42 -11.29 -11.41
CA ASP A 121 15.69 -11.75 -11.93
C ASP A 121 16.09 -13.12 -11.41
N LEU A 122 16.17 -13.24 -10.07
CA LEU A 122 16.52 -14.49 -9.40
C LEU A 122 15.39 -15.50 -9.54
N VAL A 123 14.14 -15.08 -9.32
CA VAL A 123 12.95 -15.86 -9.61
C VAL A 123 12.09 -15.07 -10.59
N THR A 124 11.97 -15.56 -11.81
CA THR A 124 11.17 -14.90 -12.86
C THR A 124 9.74 -15.46 -12.86
N ALA A 125 8.75 -14.67 -13.24
CA ALA A 125 7.40 -15.17 -13.47
C ALA A 125 7.42 -16.18 -14.63
N ASP A 126 6.65 -17.27 -14.53
CA ASP A 126 6.49 -18.26 -15.61
C ASP A 126 5.99 -17.59 -16.91
N TRP A 127 5.10 -16.63 -16.76
CA TRP A 127 4.54 -15.84 -17.84
C TRP A 127 4.12 -14.45 -17.36
N TRP A 128 3.87 -13.54 -18.29
CA TRP A 128 3.45 -12.16 -18.01
C TRP A 128 2.10 -12.07 -17.28
N SER A 129 1.27 -13.12 -17.32
CA SER A 129 0.04 -13.18 -16.51
C SER A 129 0.30 -13.01 -15.01
N ASP A 130 1.49 -13.41 -14.58
CA ASP A 130 1.96 -13.40 -13.20
C ASP A 130 2.91 -12.22 -12.92
N ILE A 131 2.86 -11.17 -13.75
CA ILE A 131 3.76 -10.00 -13.62
C ILE A 131 3.70 -9.31 -12.25
N MET A 132 2.62 -9.52 -11.48
CA MET A 132 2.56 -9.11 -10.08
C MET A 132 3.69 -9.71 -9.22
N LEU A 133 4.25 -10.86 -9.57
CA LEU A 133 5.40 -11.46 -8.88
C LEU A 133 6.68 -10.66 -9.08
N HIS A 134 6.71 -9.74 -10.03
CA HIS A 134 7.77 -8.77 -10.22
C HIS A 134 7.34 -7.45 -9.59
N GLU A 135 6.34 -6.82 -10.21
CA GLU A 135 6.02 -5.41 -10.01
C GLU A 135 5.32 -5.15 -8.68
N SER A 136 4.40 -6.02 -8.26
CA SER A 136 3.74 -5.86 -6.96
C SER A 136 4.70 -6.11 -5.79
N PHE A 137 5.66 -7.03 -5.96
CA PHE A 137 6.70 -7.25 -4.95
C PHE A 137 7.68 -6.09 -4.91
N ALA A 138 8.17 -5.62 -6.05
CA ALA A 138 9.07 -4.47 -6.10
C ALA A 138 8.42 -3.23 -5.49
N ALA A 139 7.14 -2.96 -5.82
CA ALA A 139 6.36 -1.88 -5.22
C ALA A 139 6.01 -2.10 -3.72
N TYR A 140 6.08 -3.33 -3.20
CA TYR A 140 5.99 -3.57 -1.76
C TYR A 140 7.34 -3.31 -1.09
N PHE A 141 8.44 -3.72 -1.73
CA PHE A 141 9.78 -3.63 -1.20
C PHE A 141 10.40 -2.24 -1.28
N GLU A 142 9.95 -1.36 -2.19
CA GLU A 142 10.36 0.05 -2.22
C GLU A 142 10.01 0.76 -0.90
N ASP A 143 8.75 0.65 -0.47
CA ASP A 143 8.25 1.20 0.80
C ASP A 143 8.88 0.48 2.01
N TYR A 144 8.97 -0.86 1.96
CA TYR A 144 9.61 -1.63 3.02
C TYR A 144 11.07 -1.22 3.23
N ALA A 145 11.83 -1.08 2.13
CA ALA A 145 13.24 -0.76 2.18
C ALA A 145 13.49 0.66 2.67
N LEU A 146 12.61 1.62 2.33
CA LEU A 146 12.63 2.95 2.92
C LEU A 146 12.48 2.88 4.45
N VAL A 147 11.49 2.16 4.95
CA VAL A 147 11.25 2.05 6.41
C VAL A 147 12.43 1.38 7.12
N GLN A 148 12.98 0.29 6.58
CA GLN A 148 14.09 -0.43 7.21
C GLN A 148 15.45 0.24 7.05
N GLY A 149 15.69 0.91 5.92
CA GLY A 149 16.95 1.59 5.63
C GLY A 149 17.12 2.89 6.43
N TRP A 150 16.02 3.55 6.78
CA TRP A 150 16.00 4.81 7.55
C TRP A 150 15.04 4.73 8.74
N PRO A 151 15.30 3.86 9.73
CA PRO A 151 14.36 3.60 10.83
C PRO A 151 14.11 4.83 11.72
N SER A 152 15.03 5.80 11.76
CA SER A 152 14.82 7.07 12.47
C SER A 152 13.71 7.94 11.86
N GLN A 153 13.29 7.64 10.61
CA GLN A 153 12.25 8.33 9.87
C GLN A 153 10.92 7.54 9.81
N ILE A 154 10.80 6.44 10.56
CA ILE A 154 9.63 5.54 10.51
C ILE A 154 8.29 6.25 10.71
N ASN A 155 8.25 7.25 11.60
CA ASN A 155 7.04 8.04 11.90
C ASN A 155 6.56 8.91 10.71
N TYR A 156 7.38 9.03 9.67
CA TYR A 156 7.02 9.65 8.40
C TYR A 156 6.80 8.60 7.31
N LEU A 157 7.74 7.65 7.16
CA LEU A 157 7.77 6.72 6.02
C LEU A 157 6.62 5.69 6.03
N ASP A 158 6.30 5.06 7.17
CA ASP A 158 5.20 4.08 7.20
C ASP A 158 3.82 4.74 7.02
N PRO A 159 3.53 5.92 7.64
CA PRO A 159 2.35 6.70 7.29
C PRO A 159 2.31 7.17 5.83
N ALA A 160 3.45 7.52 5.23
CA ALA A 160 3.53 7.96 3.84
C ALA A 160 3.15 6.81 2.87
N TYR A 161 3.56 5.57 3.15
CA TYR A 161 3.12 4.39 2.39
C TYR A 161 1.58 4.31 2.37
N VAL A 162 0.93 4.48 3.52
CA VAL A 162 -0.55 4.45 3.59
C VAL A 162 -1.18 5.63 2.85
N GLY A 163 -0.62 6.84 2.99
CA GLY A 163 -1.15 8.06 2.39
C GLY A 163 -0.88 8.21 0.89
N SER A 164 0.13 7.49 0.37
CA SER A 164 0.55 7.54 -1.03
C SER A 164 0.28 6.21 -1.72
N SER A 165 1.12 5.18 -1.55
CA SER A 165 1.08 3.97 -2.37
C SER A 165 -0.23 3.18 -2.20
N ILE A 166 -0.75 3.04 -0.97
CA ILE A 166 -2.05 2.37 -0.75
C ILE A 166 -3.20 3.19 -1.35
N GLU A 167 -3.17 4.51 -1.19
CA GLU A 167 -4.16 5.42 -1.74
C GLU A 167 -4.16 5.40 -3.27
N ASP A 168 -2.99 5.32 -3.89
CA ASP A 168 -2.82 5.22 -5.35
C ASP A 168 -3.29 3.86 -5.88
N GLY A 169 -3.17 2.78 -5.09
CA GLY A 169 -3.80 1.50 -5.41
C GLY A 169 -5.32 1.61 -5.52
N PHE A 170 -5.97 2.31 -4.59
CA PHE A 170 -7.41 2.57 -4.66
C PHE A 170 -7.78 3.46 -5.86
N LYS A 171 -7.03 4.54 -6.12
CA LYS A 171 -7.30 5.42 -7.27
C LYS A 171 -7.13 4.69 -8.60
N SER A 172 -6.09 3.87 -8.73
CA SER A 172 -5.82 3.09 -9.94
C SER A 172 -6.94 2.10 -10.22
N ASP A 173 -7.37 1.36 -9.20
CA ASP A 173 -8.47 0.40 -9.33
C ASP A 173 -9.87 1.05 -9.39
N MET A 174 -9.96 2.37 -9.18
CA MET A 174 -11.14 3.18 -9.50
C MET A 174 -11.14 3.69 -10.95
N ASN A 175 -9.98 4.03 -11.49
CA ASN A 175 -9.83 4.68 -12.79
C ASN A 175 -9.70 3.69 -13.96
N ASN A 176 -8.92 2.62 -13.77
CA ASN A 176 -8.63 1.61 -14.79
C ASN A 176 -8.77 0.19 -14.20
N SER A 177 -9.94 -0.12 -13.64
CA SER A 177 -10.11 -1.37 -12.88
C SER A 177 -10.01 -2.62 -13.73
N HIS A 178 -9.17 -3.56 -13.31
CA HIS A 178 -9.10 -4.93 -13.81
C HIS A 178 -8.59 -5.88 -12.69
N PRO A 179 -8.70 -7.21 -12.85
CA PRO A 179 -8.02 -8.17 -11.98
C PRO A 179 -6.50 -7.95 -11.96
N VAL A 180 -5.83 -8.21 -10.83
CA VAL A 180 -4.36 -8.11 -10.74
C VAL A 180 -3.69 -9.15 -11.65
N ILE A 181 -4.24 -10.37 -11.69
CA ILE A 181 -3.81 -11.41 -12.63
C ILE A 181 -4.59 -11.22 -13.94
N THR A 182 -3.87 -10.86 -15.01
CA THR A 182 -4.43 -10.71 -16.36
C THR A 182 -3.82 -11.76 -17.30
N THR A 183 -4.34 -11.91 -18.52
CA THR A 183 -3.83 -12.95 -19.45
C THR A 183 -2.43 -12.65 -19.96
N ASP A 184 -2.17 -11.38 -20.32
CA ASP A 184 -0.93 -10.97 -21.00
C ASP A 184 -0.02 -10.12 -20.10
N GLY A 185 -0.40 -9.92 -18.84
CA GLY A 185 0.23 -8.96 -17.95
C GLY A 185 -0.18 -7.52 -18.25
N THR A 186 -0.29 -6.70 -17.21
CA THR A 186 -0.57 -5.27 -17.34
C THR A 186 0.42 -4.50 -16.48
N PHE A 187 1.08 -3.50 -17.05
CA PHE A 187 2.03 -2.65 -16.32
C PHE A 187 1.34 -1.33 -15.95
N ASP A 188 0.55 -1.35 -14.88
CA ASP A 188 -0.19 -0.16 -14.42
C ASP A 188 -0.41 -0.13 -12.89
N GLY A 189 -1.01 0.95 -12.38
CA GLY A 189 -1.21 1.13 -10.95
C GLY A 189 -2.06 0.06 -10.26
N VAL A 190 -2.82 -0.78 -10.99
CA VAL A 190 -3.52 -1.92 -10.40
C VAL A 190 -2.52 -3.03 -10.04
N VAL A 191 -1.59 -3.35 -10.92
CA VAL A 191 -0.55 -4.34 -10.63
C VAL A 191 0.45 -3.79 -9.62
N TYR A 192 0.94 -2.57 -9.80
CA TYR A 192 1.95 -1.99 -8.91
C TYR A 192 1.36 -1.65 -7.53
N ALA A 193 0.48 -0.64 -7.47
CA ALA A 193 0.05 -0.04 -6.21
C ALA A 193 -1.01 -0.86 -5.47
N LYS A 194 -2.04 -1.40 -6.16
CA LYS A 194 -2.99 -2.33 -5.52
C LYS A 194 -2.29 -3.63 -5.15
N GLY A 195 -1.45 -4.19 -6.02
CA GLY A 195 -0.65 -5.39 -5.69
C GLY A 195 0.22 -5.22 -4.44
N SER A 196 0.97 -4.10 -4.35
CA SER A 196 1.74 -3.73 -3.15
C SER A 196 0.86 -3.66 -1.90
N GLY A 197 -0.31 -3.01 -1.99
CA GLY A 197 -1.26 -2.95 -0.89
C GLY A 197 -1.84 -4.30 -0.46
N LEU A 198 -2.04 -5.23 -1.39
CA LEU A 198 -2.44 -6.60 -1.07
C LEU A 198 -1.31 -7.36 -0.37
N PHE A 199 -0.06 -7.18 -0.76
CA PHE A 199 1.08 -7.77 -0.05
C PHE A 199 1.29 -7.17 1.34
N ARG A 200 1.08 -5.86 1.53
CA ARG A 200 1.05 -5.26 2.87
C ARG A 200 -0.03 -5.92 3.73
N MET A 201 -1.25 -6.05 3.22
CA MET A 201 -2.35 -6.71 3.94
C MET A 201 -2.01 -8.17 4.28
N LEU A 202 -1.43 -8.91 3.33
CA LEU A 202 -1.01 -10.30 3.56
C LEU A 202 0.09 -10.40 4.62
N SER A 203 1.07 -9.49 4.60
CA SER A 203 2.12 -9.40 5.61
C SER A 203 1.55 -9.12 7.01
N GLN A 204 0.54 -8.23 7.13
CA GLN A 204 -0.15 -7.99 8.40
C GLN A 204 -1.02 -9.17 8.86
N LEU A 205 -1.63 -9.90 7.92
CA LEU A 205 -2.44 -11.07 8.23
C LEU A 205 -1.58 -12.23 8.77
N LEU A 206 -0.45 -12.49 8.12
CA LEU A 206 0.46 -13.58 8.48
C LEU A 206 1.37 -13.20 9.65
N SER A 207 1.54 -11.91 9.93
CA SER A 207 2.65 -11.29 10.67
C SER A 207 3.93 -11.13 9.81
N PRO A 208 4.69 -10.04 10.00
CA PRO A 208 5.92 -9.80 9.24
C PRO A 208 6.93 -10.95 9.28
N THR A 209 7.06 -11.64 10.41
CA THR A 209 8.01 -12.76 10.58
C THR A 209 7.62 -13.99 9.77
N ILE A 210 6.34 -14.36 9.77
CA ILE A 210 5.85 -15.51 8.99
C ILE A 210 5.88 -15.17 7.50
N PHE A 211 5.46 -13.95 7.13
CA PHE A 211 5.53 -13.47 5.75
C PHE A 211 6.97 -13.52 5.22
N GLN A 212 7.92 -12.96 5.96
CA GLN A 212 9.33 -13.03 5.59
C GLN A 212 9.80 -14.48 5.43
N SER A 213 9.52 -15.36 6.40
CA SER A 213 9.94 -16.76 6.34
C SER A 213 9.41 -17.48 5.10
N ALA A 214 8.14 -17.24 4.76
CA ALA A 214 7.52 -17.80 3.55
C ALA A 214 8.13 -17.27 2.25
N ILE A 215 8.46 -15.97 2.19
CA ILE A 215 9.15 -15.39 1.03
C ILE A 215 10.57 -15.96 0.89
N ARG A 216 11.27 -16.18 2.00
CA ARG A 216 12.59 -16.85 1.98
C ARG A 216 12.47 -18.28 1.44
N ASP A 217 11.47 -19.03 1.89
CA ASP A 217 11.24 -20.39 1.41
C ASP A 217 10.95 -20.41 -0.10
N TYR A 218 10.05 -19.55 -0.57
CA TYR A 218 9.75 -19.35 -1.99
C TYR A 218 11.01 -19.06 -2.81
N LEU A 219 11.80 -18.04 -2.42
CA LEU A 219 13.02 -17.69 -3.17
C LEU A 219 14.04 -18.82 -3.16
N ASN A 220 14.23 -19.52 -2.04
CA ASN A 220 15.17 -20.64 -1.97
C ASN A 220 14.75 -21.82 -2.85
N LYS A 221 13.44 -22.09 -2.96
CA LYS A 221 12.86 -23.17 -3.76
C LYS A 221 12.95 -22.89 -5.27
N TYR A 222 12.79 -21.64 -5.68
CA TYR A 222 12.66 -21.27 -7.10
C TYR A 222 13.82 -20.42 -7.66
N GLN A 223 14.86 -20.11 -6.87
CA GLN A 223 16.03 -19.36 -7.36
C GLN A 223 16.62 -19.95 -8.65
N TYR A 224 16.94 -19.07 -9.59
CA TYR A 224 17.42 -19.36 -10.94
C TYR A 224 16.42 -20.10 -11.85
N SER A 225 15.13 -20.08 -11.49
CA SER A 225 14.03 -20.69 -12.23
C SER A 225 12.89 -19.69 -12.42
N THR A 226 11.81 -20.18 -13.02
CA THR A 226 10.54 -19.47 -13.08
C THR A 226 9.55 -19.98 -12.02
N ALA A 227 8.56 -19.15 -11.67
CA ALA A 227 7.42 -19.53 -10.84
C ALA A 227 6.14 -18.74 -11.18
N ASN A 228 4.97 -19.29 -10.86
CA ASN A 228 3.67 -18.60 -10.92
C ASN A 228 3.10 -18.32 -9.51
N HIS A 229 2.00 -17.57 -9.43
CA HIS A 229 1.41 -17.17 -8.15
C HIS A 229 0.91 -18.36 -7.31
N TYR A 230 0.49 -19.47 -7.92
CA TYR A 230 0.11 -20.67 -7.17
C TYR A 230 1.31 -21.27 -6.44
N GLN A 231 2.49 -21.31 -7.07
CA GLN A 231 3.73 -21.77 -6.46
C GLN A 231 4.21 -20.87 -5.32
N LEU A 232 4.02 -19.54 -5.44
CA LEU A 232 4.23 -18.61 -4.33
C LEU A 232 3.33 -18.96 -3.15
N PHE A 233 2.02 -19.11 -3.38
CA PHE A 233 1.07 -19.37 -2.30
C PHE A 233 1.20 -20.77 -1.72
N GLU A 234 1.66 -21.75 -2.50
CA GLU A 234 2.02 -23.08 -2.01
C GLU A 234 3.17 -22.98 -0.99
N ALA A 235 4.28 -22.30 -1.33
CA ALA A 235 5.38 -22.07 -0.39
C ALA A 235 4.92 -21.33 0.88
N MET A 236 4.02 -20.35 0.74
CA MET A 236 3.40 -19.70 1.90
C MET A 236 2.54 -20.66 2.74
N ASN A 237 1.75 -21.52 2.10
CA ASN A 237 0.91 -22.49 2.79
C ASN A 237 1.74 -23.53 3.57
N GLU A 238 2.91 -23.94 3.03
CA GLU A 238 3.82 -24.86 3.73
C GLU A 238 4.25 -24.30 5.10
N ILE A 239 4.59 -23.01 5.15
CA ILE A 239 4.93 -22.32 6.41
C ILE A 239 3.69 -22.07 7.26
N VAL A 240 2.61 -21.55 6.68
CA VAL A 240 1.38 -21.18 7.41
C VAL A 240 0.71 -22.40 8.05
N SER A 241 0.80 -23.58 7.43
CA SER A 241 0.24 -24.84 7.97
C SER A 241 0.87 -25.26 9.31
N GLN A 242 2.09 -24.79 9.59
CA GLN A 242 2.81 -25.04 10.84
C GLN A 242 2.45 -24.02 11.93
N THR A 243 1.59 -23.05 11.59
CA THR A 243 1.13 -22.00 12.50
C THR A 243 -0.29 -22.30 13.01
N GLY A 244 -0.71 -21.61 14.07
CA GLY A 244 -2.09 -21.65 14.55
C GLY A 244 -3.02 -20.65 13.85
N LEU A 245 -2.63 -20.08 12.71
CA LEU A 245 -3.44 -19.07 12.01
C LEU A 245 -4.67 -19.71 11.39
N THR A 246 -5.83 -19.11 11.67
CA THR A 246 -7.11 -19.56 11.12
C THR A 246 -7.70 -18.58 10.12
N ASP A 247 -8.41 -19.15 9.14
CA ASP A 247 -9.25 -18.42 8.18
C ASP A 247 -10.58 -17.96 8.82
N TRP A 248 -11.40 -17.28 8.02
CA TRP A 248 -12.75 -16.83 8.38
C TRP A 248 -13.74 -17.96 8.67
N CYS A 249 -13.37 -19.21 8.41
CA CYS A 249 -14.14 -20.42 8.70
C CYS A 249 -13.64 -21.17 9.94
N ASN A 250 -12.67 -20.61 10.68
CA ASN A 250 -11.95 -21.29 11.76
C ASN A 250 -11.20 -22.56 11.32
N ASN A 251 -10.89 -22.68 10.03
CA ASN A 251 -9.99 -23.72 9.52
C ASN A 251 -8.54 -23.17 9.49
N PRO A 252 -7.51 -24.03 9.34
CA PRO A 252 -6.17 -23.56 9.03
C PRO A 252 -6.17 -22.62 7.82
N LEU A 253 -5.48 -21.49 7.93
CA LEU A 253 -5.44 -20.49 6.88
C LEU A 253 -4.80 -21.06 5.60
N ASN A 254 -5.54 -20.97 4.48
CA ASN A 254 -5.03 -21.25 3.15
C ASN A 254 -4.86 -19.94 2.39
N VAL A 255 -3.61 -19.57 2.11
CA VAL A 255 -3.22 -18.30 1.46
C VAL A 255 -3.73 -18.24 0.03
N THR A 256 -3.69 -19.34 -0.72
CA THR A 256 -4.21 -19.41 -2.09
C THR A 256 -5.70 -19.05 -2.11
N ARG A 257 -6.51 -19.72 -1.29
CA ARG A 257 -7.95 -19.46 -1.17
C ARG A 257 -8.25 -18.04 -0.69
N PHE A 258 -7.40 -17.51 0.21
CA PHE A 258 -7.51 -16.14 0.70
C PHE A 258 -7.28 -15.14 -0.42
N MET A 259 -6.19 -15.28 -1.18
CA MET A 259 -5.73 -14.30 -2.18
C MET A 259 -6.49 -14.37 -3.51
N GLU A 260 -7.03 -15.53 -3.88
CA GLU A 260 -7.75 -15.74 -5.15
C GLU A 260 -8.79 -14.63 -5.47
N PRO A 261 -9.77 -14.32 -4.60
CA PRO A 261 -10.74 -13.25 -4.85
C PRO A 261 -10.13 -11.84 -4.87
N TRP A 262 -8.94 -11.62 -4.30
CA TRP A 262 -8.27 -10.32 -4.38
C TRP A 262 -7.55 -10.11 -5.72
N LEU A 263 -7.07 -11.21 -6.32
CA LEU A 263 -6.25 -11.18 -7.53
C LEU A 263 -7.06 -11.32 -8.82
N THR A 264 -8.18 -12.04 -8.77
CA THR A 264 -8.93 -12.45 -9.96
C THR A 264 -10.18 -11.61 -10.25
N GLN A 265 -10.53 -10.65 -9.37
CA GLN A 265 -11.65 -9.74 -9.61
C GLN A 265 -11.21 -8.27 -9.56
N PRO A 266 -11.82 -7.41 -10.41
CA PRO A 266 -11.60 -5.97 -10.35
C PRO A 266 -12.23 -5.36 -9.08
N HIS A 267 -11.87 -4.12 -8.80
CA HIS A 267 -12.35 -3.34 -7.66
C HIS A 267 -11.89 -3.86 -6.30
N PHE A 268 -12.34 -3.16 -5.26
CA PHE A 268 -12.00 -3.38 -3.86
C PHE A 268 -13.23 -3.17 -2.96
N PRO A 269 -13.21 -3.70 -1.73
CA PRO A 269 -14.35 -3.62 -0.83
C PRO A 269 -14.48 -2.29 -0.08
N LEU A 270 -15.73 -1.98 0.26
CA LEU A 270 -16.16 -1.00 1.24
C LEU A 270 -16.76 -1.74 2.44
N LEU A 271 -16.20 -1.50 3.64
CA LEU A 271 -16.78 -1.95 4.90
C LEU A 271 -17.69 -0.87 5.47
N THR A 272 -18.96 -1.20 5.70
CA THR A 272 -19.92 -0.31 6.35
C THR A 272 -20.06 -0.67 7.82
N VAL A 273 -19.90 0.32 8.70
CA VAL A 273 -19.98 0.21 10.15
C VAL A 273 -21.25 0.89 10.63
N LYS A 274 -22.17 0.11 11.20
CA LYS A 274 -23.43 0.60 11.77
C LYS A 274 -23.50 0.27 13.25
N TYR A 275 -23.95 1.22 14.05
CA TYR A 275 -24.18 1.02 15.48
C TYR A 275 -25.67 0.86 15.77
N ASP A 276 -26.02 -0.27 16.37
CA ASP A 276 -27.37 -0.49 16.90
C ASP A 276 -27.39 -0.13 18.40
N GLN A 277 -28.10 0.94 18.72
CA GLN A 277 -28.25 1.42 20.09
C GLN A 277 -29.09 0.48 20.95
N SER A 278 -30.00 -0.30 20.36
CA SER A 278 -30.89 -1.19 21.11
C SER A 278 -30.15 -2.43 21.63
N SER A 279 -29.24 -2.97 20.83
CA SER A 279 -28.42 -4.13 21.16
C SER A 279 -27.00 -3.77 21.61
N HIS A 280 -26.66 -2.48 21.67
CA HIS A 280 -25.31 -1.98 21.98
C HIS A 280 -24.21 -2.68 21.17
N THR A 281 -24.45 -2.85 19.87
CA THR A 281 -23.61 -3.69 18.99
C THR A 281 -23.28 -2.96 17.69
N TYR A 282 -22.01 -3.06 17.27
CA TYR A 282 -21.58 -2.65 15.94
C TYR A 282 -21.77 -3.80 14.95
N PHE A 283 -22.33 -3.47 13.79
CA PHE A 283 -22.47 -4.34 12.63
C PHE A 283 -21.51 -3.86 11.55
N VAL A 284 -20.58 -4.74 11.15
CA VAL A 284 -19.63 -4.50 10.06
C VAL A 284 -19.98 -5.37 8.88
N ASP A 285 -20.40 -4.76 7.78
CA ASP A 285 -20.77 -5.45 6.55
C ASP A 285 -19.87 -5.05 5.38
N GLN A 286 -19.77 -5.91 4.35
CA GLN A 286 -18.99 -5.65 3.14
C GLN A 286 -19.87 -5.48 1.91
N GLN A 287 -19.43 -4.62 1.01
CA GLN A 287 -19.93 -4.49 -0.36
C GLN A 287 -18.77 -4.06 -1.28
N PRO A 288 -18.84 -4.24 -2.61
CA PRO A 288 -17.92 -3.54 -3.50
C PRO A 288 -18.02 -2.02 -3.29
N PHE A 289 -16.90 -1.33 -3.41
CA PHE A 289 -16.89 0.13 -3.33
C PHE A 289 -17.76 0.75 -4.44
N ILE A 290 -17.68 0.21 -5.66
CA ILE A 290 -18.64 0.52 -6.72
C ILE A 290 -19.97 -0.17 -6.40
N PRO A 291 -21.13 0.52 -6.49
CA PRO A 291 -22.43 -0.12 -6.29
C PRO A 291 -22.61 -1.37 -7.17
N ARG A 292 -23.09 -2.47 -6.58
CA ARG A 292 -23.15 -3.79 -7.23
C ARG A 292 -24.01 -3.80 -8.49
N ASP A 293 -25.07 -3.00 -8.53
CA ASP A 293 -25.96 -2.81 -9.68
C ASP A 293 -25.26 -2.15 -10.89
N GLN A 294 -24.08 -1.57 -10.68
CA GLN A 294 -23.22 -1.01 -11.73
C GLN A 294 -22.15 -2.00 -12.23
N LEU A 295 -22.12 -3.22 -11.70
CA LEU A 295 -21.08 -4.21 -11.96
C LEU A 295 -21.62 -5.42 -12.72
N TYR A 296 -20.83 -5.93 -13.66
CA TYR A 296 -21.11 -7.20 -14.31
C TYR A 296 -20.85 -8.36 -13.34
N PRO A 297 -21.70 -9.40 -13.30
CA PRO A 297 -21.47 -10.57 -12.47
C PRO A 297 -20.08 -11.19 -12.71
N ARG A 298 -19.41 -11.56 -11.63
CA ARG A 298 -18.09 -12.21 -11.63
C ARG A 298 -18.13 -13.45 -10.77
N GLY A 299 -17.13 -14.32 -10.96
CA GLY A 299 -16.95 -15.56 -10.20
C GLY A 299 -17.20 -15.35 -8.71
N PHE A 300 -16.52 -14.41 -8.07
CA PHE A 300 -16.65 -14.16 -6.62
C PHE A 300 -17.79 -13.21 -6.19
N ASN A 301 -18.62 -12.73 -7.12
CA ASN A 301 -19.70 -11.76 -6.90
C ASN A 301 -19.29 -10.53 -6.05
N TYR A 302 -18.04 -10.07 -6.21
CA TYR A 302 -17.47 -8.96 -5.45
C TYR A 302 -17.61 -9.13 -3.94
N ALA A 303 -17.35 -10.35 -3.48
CA ALA A 303 -17.14 -10.67 -2.08
C ALA A 303 -15.68 -11.05 -1.87
N TRP A 304 -15.12 -10.63 -0.73
CA TRP A 304 -13.76 -10.94 -0.33
C TRP A 304 -13.75 -11.53 1.09
N PRO A 305 -12.82 -12.43 1.42
CA PRO A 305 -12.49 -12.75 2.80
C PRO A 305 -11.68 -11.58 3.35
N ILE A 306 -12.29 -10.72 4.15
CA ILE A 306 -11.65 -9.46 4.58
C ILE A 306 -11.22 -9.60 6.04
N PRO A 307 -9.90 -9.67 6.34
CA PRO A 307 -9.41 -9.50 7.68
C PRO A 307 -9.47 -8.01 7.99
N PHE A 308 -10.15 -7.60 9.05
CA PHE A 308 -10.16 -6.21 9.47
C PHE A 308 -9.78 -6.09 10.95
N TYR A 309 -9.13 -4.98 11.28
CA TYR A 309 -8.57 -4.73 12.60
C TYR A 309 -9.40 -3.66 13.28
N ALA A 310 -10.10 -4.03 14.34
CA ALA A 310 -10.98 -3.12 15.06
C ALA A 310 -10.29 -2.64 16.35
N GLN A 311 -10.06 -1.33 16.46
CA GLN A 311 -9.50 -0.69 17.64
C GLN A 311 -10.62 -0.23 18.57
N GLN A 312 -10.59 -0.74 19.79
CA GLN A 312 -11.40 -0.24 20.89
C GLN A 312 -10.74 0.99 21.47
N ILE A 313 -11.41 2.13 21.35
CA ILE A 313 -10.78 3.44 21.53
C ILE A 313 -10.33 3.73 22.96
N LYS A 314 -11.10 3.31 23.97
CA LYS A 314 -10.76 3.52 25.38
C LYS A 314 -9.57 2.70 25.85
N THR A 315 -9.43 1.48 25.35
CA THR A 315 -8.36 0.56 25.74
C THR A 315 -7.15 0.65 24.82
N GLY A 316 -7.32 1.21 23.61
CA GLY A 316 -6.34 1.13 22.53
C GLY A 316 -6.15 -0.28 21.96
N SER A 317 -6.91 -1.27 22.43
CA SER A 317 -6.73 -2.66 22.03
C SER A 317 -7.23 -2.88 20.60
N ILE A 318 -6.37 -3.42 19.75
CA ILE A 318 -6.70 -3.79 18.38
C ILE A 318 -6.96 -5.30 18.33
N LYS A 319 -8.09 -5.70 17.75
CA LYS A 319 -8.43 -7.11 17.53
C LYS A 319 -8.78 -7.36 16.06
N LYS A 320 -8.24 -8.46 15.51
CA LYS A 320 -8.57 -8.93 14.16
C LYS A 320 -9.95 -9.61 14.17
N TYR A 321 -10.74 -9.31 13.15
CA TYR A 321 -12.00 -9.96 12.81
C TYR A 321 -11.99 -10.33 11.33
N TRP A 322 -12.87 -11.25 10.95
CA TRP A 322 -13.14 -11.62 9.57
C TRP A 322 -14.55 -11.20 9.20
N THR A 323 -14.78 -10.78 7.96
CA THR A 323 -16.15 -10.57 7.47
C THR A 323 -16.92 -11.89 7.39
N ASN A 324 -18.17 -11.87 7.87
CA ASN A 324 -19.05 -13.06 7.93
C ASN A 324 -19.53 -13.56 6.55
N ARG A 325 -19.29 -12.80 5.48
CA ARG A 325 -19.83 -13.04 4.13
C ARG A 325 -18.99 -13.95 3.25
N TYR A 326 -18.15 -14.81 3.81
CA TYR A 326 -17.50 -15.83 3.01
C TYR A 326 -18.19 -17.18 3.25
N TYR A 327 -18.86 -17.63 2.18
CA TYR A 327 -19.66 -18.83 2.02
C TYR A 327 -19.43 -20.00 2.97
N GLN A 328 -20.56 -20.54 3.44
CA GLN A 328 -20.74 -21.80 4.18
C GLN A 328 -19.47 -22.64 4.20
N CYS A 329 -18.81 -22.65 5.35
CA CYS A 329 -17.79 -23.65 5.65
C CYS A 329 -18.52 -25.01 5.58
N PRO A 330 -18.53 -25.77 4.45
CA PRO A 330 -17.36 -26.11 3.62
C PRO A 330 -17.49 -26.08 2.05
N HIS A 331 -16.32 -25.96 1.42
CA HIS A 331 -15.86 -26.35 0.05
C HIS A 331 -16.55 -25.84 -1.24
N ASN A 332 -17.77 -25.31 -1.24
CA ASN A 332 -18.38 -24.82 -2.48
C ASN A 332 -18.60 -23.31 -2.47
N PHE A 333 -18.12 -22.66 -3.53
CA PHE A 333 -18.39 -21.27 -3.81
C PHE A 333 -19.83 -21.15 -4.36
N ASP A 334 -20.73 -20.46 -3.64
CA ASP A 334 -22.12 -20.25 -4.06
C ASP A 334 -22.48 -18.77 -4.07
N ALA A 335 -22.04 -17.98 -5.04
CA ALA A 335 -22.17 -16.50 -5.16
C ALA A 335 -23.50 -15.83 -4.73
N ASP A 336 -24.61 -16.56 -4.61
CA ASP A 336 -25.92 -16.02 -4.23
C ASP A 336 -26.18 -16.07 -2.71
N ALA A 337 -25.60 -17.03 -1.97
CA ALA A 337 -25.88 -17.20 -0.54
C ALA A 337 -25.21 -16.16 0.41
N ALA A 338 -24.07 -15.56 0.07
CA ALA A 338 -23.34 -14.65 0.98
C ALA A 338 -23.88 -13.23 0.91
N ALA A 339 -24.67 -12.91 -0.11
CA ALA A 339 -25.46 -11.68 -0.12
C ALA A 339 -26.47 -11.62 1.04
N THR A 340 -26.78 -12.77 1.67
CA THR A 340 -27.81 -12.89 2.71
C THR A 340 -27.26 -12.98 4.15
N LEU A 341 -25.94 -13.17 4.33
CA LEU A 341 -25.37 -13.32 5.68
C LEU A 341 -25.28 -11.96 6.41
N PRO A 342 -25.65 -11.92 7.71
CA PRO A 342 -25.56 -10.71 8.50
C PRO A 342 -24.10 -10.30 8.71
N GLY A 343 -23.87 -8.98 8.78
CA GLY A 343 -22.55 -8.42 9.10
C GLY A 343 -21.98 -8.93 10.42
N VAL A 344 -20.68 -8.73 10.61
CA VAL A 344 -19.97 -9.10 11.84
C VAL A 344 -20.50 -8.27 12.99
N GLN A 345 -20.93 -8.94 14.06
CA GLN A 345 -21.41 -8.31 15.28
C GLN A 345 -20.25 -8.14 16.26
N ILE A 346 -20.02 -6.91 16.69
CA ILE A 346 -18.97 -6.56 17.65
C ILE A 346 -19.63 -5.79 18.80
N PRO A 347 -19.72 -6.37 20.01
CA PRO A 347 -20.29 -5.67 21.16
C PRO A 347 -19.55 -4.36 21.44
N ALA A 348 -20.31 -3.29 21.67
CA ALA A 348 -19.74 -2.00 22.04
C ALA A 348 -19.31 -2.01 23.50
N ILE A 349 -18.16 -1.37 23.80
CA ILE A 349 -17.67 -1.22 25.17
C ILE A 349 -18.05 0.18 25.64
N ASN A 350 -19.05 0.26 26.55
CA ASN A 350 -19.60 1.53 27.06
C ASN A 350 -20.01 2.51 25.94
N ASP A 351 -20.56 2.00 24.85
CA ASP A 351 -21.00 2.77 23.68
C ASP A 351 -19.91 3.65 23.04
N ASN A 352 -18.63 3.33 23.26
CA ASN A 352 -17.52 4.03 22.61
C ASN A 352 -17.45 3.70 21.12
N PRO A 353 -17.00 4.63 20.27
CA PRO A 353 -16.81 4.37 18.84
C PRO A 353 -15.78 3.26 18.63
N LEU A 354 -16.03 2.45 17.61
CA LEU A 354 -15.12 1.43 17.11
C LEU A 354 -14.41 1.97 15.87
N ILE A 355 -13.07 1.96 15.85
CA ILE A 355 -12.32 2.28 14.64
C ILE A 355 -12.03 0.98 13.90
N VAL A 356 -12.62 0.84 12.71
CA VAL A 356 -12.43 -0.31 11.83
C VAL A 356 -11.30 -0.02 10.86
N ASN A 357 -10.50 -1.06 10.58
CA ASN A 357 -9.26 -0.99 9.80
C ASN A 357 -8.19 -0.11 10.44
N ALA A 358 -7.99 -0.29 11.75
CA ALA A 358 -6.92 0.34 12.50
C ALA A 358 -5.56 0.10 11.83
N ASN A 359 -4.72 1.14 11.83
CA ASN A 359 -3.42 1.22 11.17
C ASN A 359 -3.47 1.03 9.64
N SER A 360 -4.66 1.04 9.03
CA SER A 360 -4.86 0.77 7.61
C SER A 360 -4.29 -0.59 7.15
N ASN A 361 -4.37 -1.61 8.01
CA ASN A 361 -3.81 -2.95 7.76
C ASN A 361 -4.58 -3.77 6.70
N THR A 362 -5.72 -3.28 6.24
CA THR A 362 -6.62 -3.95 5.28
C THR A 362 -6.75 -3.09 4.03
N PHE A 363 -6.68 -3.71 2.85
CA PHE A 363 -6.98 -3.03 1.59
C PHE A 363 -8.49 -2.89 1.38
N ALA A 364 -9.12 -2.04 2.19
CA ALA A 364 -10.55 -1.73 2.15
C ALA A 364 -10.82 -0.27 2.56
N ARG A 365 -11.87 0.31 1.98
CA ARG A 365 -12.43 1.60 2.42
C ARG A 365 -13.47 1.38 3.52
N ILE A 366 -13.62 2.35 4.41
CA ILE A 366 -14.55 2.26 5.55
C ILE A 366 -15.59 3.37 5.49
N GLN A 367 -16.86 3.03 5.71
CA GLN A 367 -17.95 3.98 5.87
C GLN A 367 -18.61 3.79 7.22
N TYR A 368 -18.59 4.84 8.04
CA TYR A 368 -19.31 4.88 9.31
C TYR A 368 -20.69 5.52 9.13
N ASP A 369 -21.69 5.02 9.85
CA ASP A 369 -22.93 5.77 10.04
C ASP A 369 -22.69 7.13 10.73
N ASP A 370 -23.68 8.01 10.67
CA ASP A 370 -23.54 9.37 11.21
C ASP A 370 -23.36 9.38 12.73
N PHE A 371 -23.97 8.44 13.45
CA PHE A 371 -23.84 8.35 14.89
C PHE A 371 -22.41 8.02 15.31
N THR A 372 -21.84 6.97 14.74
CA THR A 372 -20.48 6.50 15.02
C THR A 372 -19.46 7.54 14.57
N PHE A 373 -19.64 8.11 13.38
CA PHE A 373 -18.77 9.18 12.88
C PHE A 373 -18.73 10.38 13.82
N ASN A 374 -19.89 10.89 14.26
CA ASN A 374 -19.92 12.03 15.17
C ASN A 374 -19.25 11.70 16.51
N LYS A 375 -19.40 10.47 17.05
CA LYS A 375 -18.64 10.04 18.24
C LYS A 375 -17.13 10.00 18.02
N ILE A 376 -16.68 9.59 16.83
CA ILE A 376 -15.26 9.63 16.46
C ILE A 376 -14.75 11.07 16.50
N ILE A 377 -15.48 11.99 15.86
CA ILE A 377 -15.17 13.42 15.83
C ILE A 377 -15.12 14.02 17.25
N ASP A 378 -16.13 13.74 18.08
CA ASP A 378 -16.21 14.27 19.44
C ASP A 378 -15.00 13.85 20.29
N GLY A 379 -14.62 12.58 20.25
CA GLY A 379 -13.48 12.12 21.04
C GLY A 379 -12.11 12.52 20.50
N LEU A 380 -11.97 12.73 19.18
CA LEU A 380 -10.79 13.39 18.61
C LEU A 380 -10.69 14.85 19.10
N ASN A 381 -11.81 15.57 19.11
CA ASN A 381 -11.86 16.97 19.58
C ASN A 381 -11.54 17.11 21.08
N GLN A 382 -11.92 16.11 21.87
CA GLN A 382 -11.65 16.06 23.30
C GLN A 382 -10.22 15.58 23.63
N GLY A 383 -9.43 15.18 22.62
CA GLY A 383 -8.09 14.62 22.80
C GLY A 383 -8.09 13.27 23.52
N TYR A 384 -9.24 12.58 23.54
CA TYR A 384 -9.39 11.31 24.25
C TYR A 384 -8.81 10.14 23.45
N TYR A 385 -8.71 10.29 22.13
CA TYR A 385 -8.43 9.18 21.21
C TYR A 385 -7.00 9.25 20.70
N LYS A 386 -6.18 8.24 21.07
CA LYS A 386 -4.85 8.04 20.50
C LYS A 386 -4.96 7.15 19.27
N LEU A 387 -5.16 7.77 18.11
CA LEU A 387 -5.13 7.09 16.82
C LEU A 387 -3.73 7.15 16.22
N SER A 388 -3.35 6.09 15.50
CA SER A 388 -2.13 6.11 14.69
C SER A 388 -2.29 7.08 13.51
N SER A 389 -1.17 7.54 12.95
CA SER A 389 -1.18 8.39 11.75
C SER A 389 -1.86 7.71 10.57
N GLU A 390 -1.62 6.41 10.37
CA GLU A 390 -2.24 5.60 9.31
C GLU A 390 -3.76 5.53 9.48
N SER A 391 -4.23 5.41 10.72
CA SER A 391 -5.68 5.39 11.02
C SER A 391 -6.32 6.75 10.72
N LEU A 392 -5.65 7.84 11.05
CA LEU A 392 -6.11 9.20 10.72
C LEU A 392 -6.13 9.45 9.21
N ILE A 393 -5.06 9.06 8.50
CA ILE A 393 -4.98 9.12 7.03
C ILE A 393 -6.13 8.34 6.41
N ARG A 394 -6.39 7.12 6.89
CA ARG A 394 -7.51 6.28 6.40
C ARG A 394 -8.86 6.97 6.61
N LEU A 395 -9.12 7.52 7.80
CA LEU A 395 -10.36 8.26 8.08
C LEU A 395 -10.55 9.47 7.15
N ILE A 396 -9.49 10.25 6.91
CA ILE A 396 -9.54 11.43 6.03
C ILE A 396 -9.80 11.01 4.58
N ASN A 397 -9.00 10.08 4.06
CA ASN A 397 -9.06 9.67 2.66
C ASN A 397 -10.36 8.92 2.34
N ASP A 398 -10.88 8.12 3.28
CA ASP A 398 -12.11 7.37 3.05
C ASP A 398 -13.33 8.31 2.98
N GLU A 399 -13.41 9.33 3.84
CA GLU A 399 -14.48 10.33 3.74
C GLU A 399 -14.41 11.11 2.42
N LEU A 400 -13.21 11.48 1.95
CA LEU A 400 -13.05 12.10 0.63
C LEU A 400 -13.49 11.16 -0.50
N ALA A 401 -13.04 9.91 -0.48
CA ALA A 401 -13.40 8.90 -1.47
C ALA A 401 -14.93 8.65 -1.49
N LEU A 402 -15.59 8.66 -0.33
CA LEU A 402 -17.04 8.53 -0.22
C LEU A 402 -17.77 9.73 -0.83
N VAL A 403 -17.22 10.94 -0.73
CA VAL A 403 -17.78 12.12 -1.43
C VAL A 403 -17.72 11.91 -2.95
N HIS A 404 -16.57 11.50 -3.49
CA HIS A 404 -16.42 11.22 -4.93
C HIS A 404 -17.34 10.09 -5.40
N ARG A 405 -17.45 9.03 -4.60
CA ARG A 405 -18.38 7.91 -4.84
C ARG A 405 -19.82 8.39 -4.90
N ASN A 406 -20.27 9.16 -3.91
CA ASN A 406 -21.64 9.63 -3.84
C ASN A 406 -21.96 10.62 -4.98
N ALA A 407 -21.01 11.51 -5.33
CA ALA A 407 -21.14 12.40 -6.47
C ALA A 407 -21.33 11.60 -7.77
N LYS A 408 -20.52 10.55 -7.96
CA LYS A 408 -20.57 9.71 -9.18
C LYS A 408 -21.84 8.87 -9.29
N PHE A 409 -22.33 8.28 -8.19
CA PHE A 409 -23.39 7.26 -8.24
C PHE A 409 -24.76 7.69 -7.70
N SER A 410 -24.82 8.75 -6.90
CA SER A 410 -26.08 9.27 -6.32
C SER A 410 -26.37 10.73 -6.66
N GLY A 411 -25.41 11.43 -7.29
CA GLY A 411 -25.48 12.86 -7.53
C GLY A 411 -25.41 13.72 -6.26
N GLN A 412 -25.20 13.11 -5.09
CA GLN A 412 -25.09 13.81 -3.81
C GLN A 412 -23.62 14.08 -3.47
N THR A 413 -23.33 15.33 -3.13
CA THR A 413 -21.99 15.75 -2.73
C THR A 413 -22.08 16.55 -1.45
N SER A 414 -21.38 16.11 -0.40
CA SER A 414 -21.26 16.84 0.86
C SER A 414 -19.89 16.64 1.47
N TYR A 415 -19.09 17.71 1.48
CA TYR A 415 -17.76 17.71 2.08
C TYR A 415 -17.79 17.94 3.60
N LEU A 416 -18.97 18.06 4.22
CA LEU A 416 -19.09 18.41 5.64
C LEU A 416 -18.38 17.40 6.55
N ARG A 417 -18.52 16.09 6.27
CA ARG A 417 -17.84 15.05 7.04
C ARG A 417 -16.33 15.11 6.83
N SER A 418 -15.87 15.19 5.59
CA SER A 418 -14.46 15.33 5.23
C SER A 418 -13.80 16.54 5.92
N MET A 419 -14.49 17.69 5.95
CA MET A 419 -14.01 18.90 6.63
C MET A 419 -13.96 18.73 8.15
N LYS A 420 -14.98 18.10 8.77
CA LYS A 420 -15.00 17.81 10.20
C LYS A 420 -13.81 16.92 10.60
N ILE A 421 -13.56 15.83 9.87
CA ILE A 421 -12.46 14.93 10.22
C ILE A 421 -11.10 15.59 10.04
N VAL A 422 -10.89 16.39 8.99
CA VAL A 422 -9.64 17.15 8.82
C VAL A 422 -9.44 18.15 9.94
N ALA A 423 -10.47 18.91 10.32
CA ALA A 423 -10.39 19.84 11.45
C ALA A 423 -10.06 19.12 12.76
N SER A 424 -10.74 18.01 13.07
CA SER A 424 -10.49 17.22 14.27
C SER A 424 -9.09 16.57 14.28
N ALA A 425 -8.65 16.01 13.16
CA ALA A 425 -7.37 15.32 13.04
C ALA A 425 -6.18 16.27 13.12
N LEU A 426 -6.26 17.46 12.51
CA LEU A 426 -5.15 18.41 12.47
C LEU A 426 -5.14 19.38 13.67
N ILE A 427 -6.29 20.00 13.97
CA ILE A 427 -6.36 21.13 14.90
C ILE A 427 -6.46 20.64 16.34
N ASN A 428 -7.36 19.69 16.59
CA ASN A 428 -7.71 19.32 17.96
C ASN A 428 -6.90 18.13 18.50
N ASN A 429 -6.41 17.26 17.61
CA ASN A 429 -5.60 16.11 17.99
C ASN A 429 -4.07 16.40 18.02
N ASN A 430 -3.65 17.62 17.61
CA ASN A 430 -2.26 18.08 17.61
C ASN A 430 -1.27 17.05 16.99
N THR A 431 -1.64 16.48 15.84
CA THR A 431 -0.79 15.51 15.15
C THR A 431 0.42 16.19 14.52
N ASN A 432 1.62 15.66 14.77
CA ASN A 432 2.88 16.13 14.16
C ASN A 432 3.27 15.31 12.91
N SER A 433 2.34 14.54 12.34
CA SER A 433 2.63 13.64 11.23
C SER A 433 2.43 14.34 9.88
N ALA A 434 3.53 14.58 9.16
CA ALA A 434 3.48 15.21 7.84
C ALA A 434 2.62 14.44 6.83
N ALA A 435 2.54 13.12 6.92
CA ALA A 435 1.66 12.30 6.07
C ALA A 435 0.16 12.55 6.33
N VAL A 436 -0.23 12.80 7.59
CA VAL A 436 -1.62 13.18 7.92
C VAL A 436 -1.94 14.56 7.33
N PHE A 437 -1.02 15.52 7.40
CA PHE A 437 -1.17 16.81 6.73
C PHE A 437 -1.28 16.65 5.20
N GLN A 438 -0.49 15.78 4.59
CA GLN A 438 -0.54 15.51 3.16
C GLN A 438 -1.90 14.92 2.74
N ALA A 439 -2.45 13.99 3.53
CA ALA A 439 -3.80 13.45 3.32
C ALA A 439 -4.87 14.53 3.43
N ALA A 440 -4.76 15.45 4.40
CA ALA A 440 -5.69 16.57 4.53
C ALA A 440 -5.55 17.60 3.39
N LYS A 441 -4.32 17.80 2.88
CA LYS A 441 -4.03 18.75 1.80
C LYS A 441 -4.80 18.43 0.53
N SER A 442 -5.00 17.16 0.18
CA SER A 442 -5.77 16.79 -1.02
C SER A 442 -7.20 17.33 -0.98
N LEU A 443 -7.88 17.19 0.17
CA LEU A 443 -9.20 17.76 0.41
C LEU A 443 -9.17 19.29 0.36
N ILE A 444 -8.21 19.92 1.05
CA ILE A 444 -8.11 21.39 1.10
C ILE A 444 -7.90 21.96 -0.31
N ASP A 445 -6.99 21.39 -1.09
CA ASP A 445 -6.72 21.82 -2.46
C ASP A 445 -7.95 21.63 -3.37
N GLU A 446 -8.71 20.54 -3.19
CA GLU A 446 -9.96 20.30 -3.91
C GLU A 446 -11.03 21.33 -3.53
N MET A 447 -11.19 21.61 -2.23
CA MET A 447 -12.13 22.62 -1.75
C MET A 447 -11.78 24.03 -2.23
N VAL A 448 -10.49 24.39 -2.22
CA VAL A 448 -10.02 25.65 -2.78
C VAL A 448 -10.39 25.70 -4.26
N ARG A 449 -10.09 24.65 -5.05
CA ARG A 449 -10.44 24.58 -6.48
C ARG A 449 -11.93 24.74 -6.74
N LEU A 450 -12.80 24.10 -5.95
CA LEU A 450 -14.25 24.28 -6.04
C LEU A 450 -14.69 25.69 -5.65
N GLY A 451 -14.00 26.32 -4.69
CA GLY A 451 -14.25 27.68 -4.22
C GLY A 451 -13.68 28.79 -5.11
N VAL A 452 -12.76 28.48 -6.05
CA VAL A 452 -12.12 29.50 -6.92
C VAL A 452 -13.14 30.30 -7.74
N ASP A 453 -14.29 29.71 -8.06
CA ASP A 453 -15.37 30.35 -8.84
C ASP A 453 -16.52 30.92 -7.97
N MET A 454 -16.37 30.96 -6.63
CA MET A 454 -17.40 31.44 -5.71
C MET A 454 -16.93 32.65 -4.88
N SER A 455 -17.88 33.50 -4.44
CA SER A 455 -17.62 34.64 -3.53
C SER A 455 -17.04 34.23 -2.17
N GLU A 456 -17.05 32.93 -1.87
CA GLU A 456 -16.60 32.32 -0.62
C GLU A 456 -15.12 31.91 -0.65
N ARG A 457 -14.39 32.12 -1.75
CA ARG A 457 -12.96 31.83 -1.90
C ARG A 457 -12.11 32.33 -0.72
N GLY A 458 -12.40 33.54 -0.21
CA GLY A 458 -11.69 34.13 0.93
C GLY A 458 -11.84 33.36 2.24
N LEU A 459 -12.90 32.55 2.42
CA LEU A 459 -13.07 31.68 3.59
C LEU A 459 -12.10 30.48 3.56
N PHE A 460 -11.63 30.10 2.36
CA PHE A 460 -10.71 28.98 2.15
C PHE A 460 -9.25 29.41 1.94
N GLU A 461 -9.00 30.65 1.47
CA GLU A 461 -7.66 31.21 1.26
C GLU A 461 -7.05 31.89 2.51
N VAL A 462 -7.86 32.47 3.40
CA VAL A 462 -7.34 33.29 4.52
C VAL A 462 -6.83 32.44 5.69
N SER A 463 -7.14 31.14 5.71
CA SER A 463 -6.60 30.19 6.70
C SER A 463 -5.31 29.49 6.27
N SER A 464 -4.83 29.70 5.03
CA SER A 464 -3.74 28.89 4.44
C SER A 464 -2.38 29.59 4.32
N PHE A 465 -2.20 30.82 4.82
CA PHE A 465 -0.89 31.52 4.77
C PHE A 465 -0.24 31.87 6.13
N ASN A 466 -0.95 31.80 7.25
CA ASN A 466 -0.33 31.89 8.58
C ASN A 466 0.08 30.52 9.16
N PHE A 467 -0.18 29.43 8.43
CA PHE A 467 0.03 28.05 8.89
C PHE A 467 1.46 27.50 8.72
N LEU A 468 2.38 28.28 8.13
CA LEU A 468 3.77 27.87 7.86
C LEU A 468 4.84 28.71 8.60
N LEU A 469 4.43 29.68 9.43
CA LEU A 469 5.37 30.57 10.14
C LEU A 469 5.24 30.54 11.67
N ILE A 470 4.35 29.72 12.22
CA ILE A 470 4.21 29.52 13.67
C ILE A 470 4.03 28.03 13.92
N HIS A 471 5.10 27.24 13.76
CA HIS A 471 5.47 26.09 14.60
C HIS A 471 6.78 25.48 14.12
#